data_AF-A0A9X2IQU6-F1
#
_entry.id   AF-A0A9X2IQU6-F1
#
_cell.length_a   1.000
_cell.length_b   1.000
_cell.length_c   1.000
_cell.angle_alpha   90.00
_cell.angle_beta   90.00
_cell.angle_gamma   90.00
#
_symmetry.space_group_name_H-M   'P 1'
#
loop_
_entity.id
_entity.type
_entity.pdbx_description
1 polymer ?
#
loop_
_entity_poly.entity_id
_entity_poly.type
_entity_poly.pdbx_seq_one_letter_code
_entity_poly.pdbx_strand_id
1 'polypeptide(L)'
;MSQVPMSPPPVAPSAPGRTPLGAGAWVAIAISGVVGLVYTGVLATLLAVGVGLAVDAAEPAATGVPAPGGSEEPFGEGDPFSDDDSGDPTDPLYGYPGYEEGDASFVLDQPSAEEAVALSEQAVAAVEAAVLGGWDSAEDEYYERSENAYGGPSLLVDYLSATGYAEADLSTDADKQAVVDRFTAALAPLGFDSIDIADAPSEWSEVGYTLSGELSDEEARAALWVVTASSTDRVVPAVELGLVDLDSDPSGEVEAMLDDVGLSPSPSGAFLAGYASGVLESADRAEFTARMEEFGGIATA
;
A
#
# COMPACT_ATOMS: atom_id res chain seq x y z
N MET A 1 63.70 11.96 28.82
CA MET A 1 63.07 11.23 27.70
C MET A 1 61.57 11.40 27.86
N SER A 2 60.97 12.32 27.10
CA SER A 2 59.51 12.54 27.11
C SER A 2 58.87 11.61 26.10
N GLN A 3 57.90 10.80 26.53
CA GLN A 3 57.01 10.09 25.62
C GLN A 3 55.72 10.90 25.47
N VAL A 4 55.39 11.21 24.21
CA VAL A 4 54.12 11.82 23.81
C VAL A 4 53.06 10.72 23.81
N PRO A 5 51.89 10.90 24.43
CA PRO A 5 50.79 9.96 24.27
C PRO A 5 50.18 10.13 22.88
N MET A 6 50.19 9.06 22.07
CA MET A 6 49.44 9.01 20.81
C MET A 6 47.97 8.70 21.11
N SER A 7 47.08 9.57 20.66
CA SER A 7 45.63 9.30 20.60
C SER A 7 45.33 8.19 19.59
N PRO A 8 44.32 7.35 19.82
CA PRO A 8 43.85 6.39 18.82
C PRO A 8 43.17 7.13 17.64
N PRO A 9 43.17 6.53 16.44
CA PRO A 9 42.53 7.14 15.27
C PRO A 9 40.99 7.16 15.41
N PRO A 10 40.30 8.06 14.69
CA PRO A 10 38.85 8.11 14.70
C PRO A 10 38.26 6.84 14.07
N VAL A 11 37.22 6.31 14.71
CA VAL A 11 36.39 5.22 14.19
C VAL A 11 35.62 5.77 12.98
N ALA A 12 35.75 5.11 11.83
CA ALA A 12 34.98 5.43 10.64
C ALA A 12 33.49 5.15 10.88
N PRO A 13 32.56 5.93 10.30
CA PRO A 13 31.14 5.63 10.39
C PRO A 13 30.87 4.26 9.74
N SER A 14 30.24 3.37 10.49
CA SER A 14 29.74 2.10 9.99
C SER A 14 28.75 2.37 8.85
N ALA A 15 28.98 1.76 7.69
CA ALA A 15 27.97 1.69 6.65
C ALA A 15 26.72 0.98 7.21
N PRO A 16 25.49 1.40 6.87
CA PRO A 16 24.30 0.67 7.26
C PRO A 16 24.38 -0.74 6.69
N GLY A 17 24.38 -1.72 7.60
CA GLY A 17 24.42 -3.13 7.28
C GLY A 17 23.09 -3.53 6.66
N ARG A 18 23.16 -4.25 5.54
CA ARG A 18 22.02 -5.00 5.00
C ARG A 18 21.68 -6.12 5.99
N THR A 19 20.55 -6.00 6.65
CA THR A 19 19.94 -7.07 7.45
C THR A 19 18.99 -7.84 6.52
N PRO A 20 19.00 -9.19 6.50
CA PRO A 20 18.05 -9.96 5.72
C PRO A 20 16.61 -9.76 6.23
N LEU A 21 15.67 -9.72 5.28
CA LEU A 21 14.24 -9.38 5.41
C LEU A 21 13.51 -10.17 6.51
N GLY A 22 12.67 -9.48 7.28
CA GLY A 22 11.56 -10.06 8.04
C GLY A 22 10.30 -10.14 7.16
N ALA A 23 9.41 -11.09 7.44
CA ALA A 23 8.27 -11.44 6.59
C ALA A 23 7.28 -10.29 6.27
N GLY A 24 7.26 -9.20 7.04
CA GLY A 24 6.37 -8.04 6.81
C GLY A 24 6.62 -7.25 5.52
N ALA A 25 7.78 -7.41 4.87
CA ALA A 25 8.07 -6.73 3.60
C ALA A 25 7.20 -7.22 2.41
N TRP A 26 6.59 -8.40 2.52
CA TRP A 26 5.74 -8.96 1.47
C TRP A 26 4.35 -8.31 1.39
N VAL A 27 3.94 -7.61 2.44
CA VAL A 27 2.61 -7.00 2.56
C VAL A 27 2.54 -5.69 1.78
N ALA A 28 3.64 -4.93 1.74
CA ALA A 28 3.76 -3.75 0.88
C ALA A 28 3.59 -4.12 -0.60
N ILE A 29 4.07 -5.31 -1.00
CA ILE A 29 3.92 -5.84 -2.36
C ILE A 29 2.46 -6.29 -2.62
N ALA A 30 1.79 -6.90 -1.64
CA ALA A 30 0.39 -7.32 -1.75
C ALA A 30 -0.58 -6.13 -1.79
N ILE A 31 -0.34 -5.08 -1.00
CA ILE A 31 -1.14 -3.84 -1.00
C ILE A 31 -1.04 -3.13 -2.36
N SER A 32 0.13 -3.09 -2.99
CA SER A 32 0.28 -2.53 -4.35
C SER A 32 -0.45 -3.34 -5.43
N GLY A 33 -0.58 -4.66 -5.28
CA GLY A 33 -1.37 -5.49 -6.19
C GLY A 33 -2.88 -5.38 -6.00
N VAL A 34 -3.36 -5.32 -4.74
CA VAL A 34 -4.79 -5.29 -4.40
C VAL A 34 -5.42 -3.92 -4.61
N VAL A 35 -4.70 -2.82 -4.31
CA VAL A 35 -5.20 -1.46 -4.59
C VAL A 35 -5.35 -1.22 -6.11
N GLY A 36 -4.48 -1.81 -6.93
CA GLY A 36 -4.65 -1.83 -8.40
C GLY A 36 -5.88 -2.63 -8.86
N LEU A 37 -6.18 -3.76 -8.20
CA LEU A 37 -7.30 -4.65 -8.53
C LEU A 37 -8.67 -4.11 -8.07
N VAL A 38 -8.73 -3.40 -6.94
CA VAL A 38 -9.97 -2.77 -6.45
C VAL A 38 -10.34 -1.55 -7.32
N TYR A 39 -9.36 -0.84 -7.89
CA TYR A 39 -9.61 0.32 -8.74
C TYR A 39 -10.14 -0.04 -10.13
N THR A 40 -9.77 -1.19 -10.70
CA THR A 40 -10.28 -1.67 -12.00
C THR A 40 -11.78 -2.03 -11.96
N GLY A 41 -12.29 -2.54 -10.83
CA GLY A 41 -13.71 -2.88 -10.67
C GLY A 41 -14.63 -1.65 -10.65
N VAL A 42 -14.20 -0.57 -9.98
CA VAL A 42 -15.00 0.67 -9.85
C VAL A 42 -14.93 1.49 -11.15
N LEU A 43 -13.77 1.57 -11.81
CA LEU A 43 -13.63 2.31 -13.07
C LEU A 43 -14.36 1.62 -14.24
N ALA A 44 -14.33 0.28 -14.32
CA ALA A 44 -15.07 -0.46 -15.34
C ALA A 44 -16.60 -0.26 -15.22
N THR A 45 -17.10 -0.14 -13.99
CA THR A 45 -18.53 0.09 -13.73
C THR A 45 -18.95 1.53 -14.06
N LEU A 46 -18.10 2.53 -13.80
CA LEU A 46 -18.36 3.92 -14.19
C LEU A 46 -18.23 4.16 -15.70
N LEU A 47 -17.30 3.48 -16.38
CA LEU A 47 -17.16 3.55 -17.84
C LEU A 47 -18.36 2.89 -18.56
N ALA A 48 -18.88 1.77 -18.03
CA ALA A 48 -20.06 1.09 -18.59
C ALA A 48 -21.35 1.92 -18.47
N VAL A 49 -21.51 2.69 -17.39
CA VAL A 49 -22.67 3.60 -17.21
C VAL A 49 -22.52 4.88 -18.02
N GLY A 50 -21.29 5.38 -18.23
CA GLY A 50 -21.01 6.57 -19.06
C GLY A 50 -21.18 6.33 -20.57
N VAL A 51 -20.79 5.16 -21.07
CA VAL A 51 -20.93 4.82 -22.50
C VAL A 51 -22.39 4.50 -22.89
N GLY A 52 -23.21 4.01 -21.95
CA GLY A 52 -24.64 3.71 -22.18
C GLY A 52 -25.53 4.92 -22.51
N LEU A 53 -25.08 6.15 -22.24
CA LEU A 53 -25.84 7.39 -22.49
C LEU A 53 -25.32 8.23 -23.67
N ALA A 54 -24.21 7.82 -24.30
CA ALA A 54 -23.59 8.56 -25.42
C ALA A 54 -23.73 7.87 -26.79
N VAL A 55 -24.26 6.64 -26.87
CA VAL A 55 -24.30 5.82 -28.10
C VAL A 55 -25.69 5.81 -28.78
N ASP A 56 -26.44 6.92 -28.71
CA ASP A 56 -27.62 7.13 -29.59
C ASP A 56 -27.40 8.24 -30.64
N ALA A 57 -26.15 8.68 -30.81
CA ALA A 57 -25.80 9.72 -31.77
C ALA A 57 -24.44 9.50 -32.44
N ALA A 58 -24.31 8.48 -33.28
CA ALA A 58 -23.59 8.54 -34.57
C ALA A 58 -23.39 7.14 -35.19
N GLU A 59 -23.98 6.93 -36.37
CA GLU A 59 -23.63 5.88 -37.32
C GLU A 59 -22.36 6.25 -38.16
N PRO A 60 -21.73 5.31 -38.89
CA PRO A 60 -20.31 5.01 -38.75
C PRO A 60 -19.41 5.56 -39.88
N ALA A 61 -18.14 5.76 -39.57
CA ALA A 61 -17.07 5.81 -40.56
C ALA A 61 -15.88 4.97 -40.07
N ALA A 62 -15.69 3.82 -40.71
CA ALA A 62 -14.56 2.93 -40.52
C ALA A 62 -13.25 3.54 -41.06
N THR A 63 -12.13 3.27 -40.38
CA THR A 63 -10.89 2.66 -40.92
C THR A 63 -9.78 2.66 -39.85
N GLY A 64 -9.14 1.50 -39.58
CA GLY A 64 -7.81 1.51 -38.92
C GLY A 64 -7.32 0.23 -38.22
N VAL A 65 -7.00 -0.82 -38.99
CA VAL A 65 -5.98 -1.90 -38.76
C VAL A 65 -6.14 -2.86 -37.55
N PRO A 66 -6.07 -4.20 -37.76
CA PRO A 66 -6.22 -5.21 -36.70
C PRO A 66 -4.94 -5.45 -35.88
N ALA A 67 -5.11 -5.71 -34.58
CA ALA A 67 -4.08 -6.28 -33.72
C ALA A 67 -3.64 -7.66 -34.24
N PRO A 68 -2.33 -8.00 -34.26
CA PRO A 68 -1.88 -9.33 -34.62
C PRO A 68 -2.14 -10.29 -33.47
N GLY A 69 -2.79 -11.42 -33.80
CA GLY A 69 -3.28 -12.39 -32.83
C GLY A 69 -2.20 -13.18 -32.09
N GLY A 70 -2.50 -13.46 -30.82
CA GLY A 70 -1.95 -14.59 -30.06
C GLY A 70 -3.04 -15.64 -29.89
N SER A 71 -2.78 -16.83 -30.40
CA SER A 71 -3.58 -18.03 -30.23
C SER A 71 -3.55 -18.52 -28.78
N GLU A 72 -4.72 -18.83 -28.23
CA GLU A 72 -4.92 -19.63 -27.02
C GLU A 72 -4.20 -20.99 -27.13
N GLU A 73 -3.49 -21.42 -26.09
CA GLU A 73 -3.69 -22.72 -25.42
C GLU A 73 -3.05 -22.72 -24.00
N PRO A 74 -3.56 -23.55 -23.07
CA PRO A 74 -3.70 -23.22 -21.64
C PRO A 74 -2.82 -24.10 -20.72
N PHE A 75 -2.48 -23.58 -19.55
CA PHE A 75 -1.78 -24.27 -18.44
C PHE A 75 -0.42 -24.91 -18.79
N GLY A 76 0.66 -24.13 -18.59
CA GLY A 76 2.01 -24.66 -18.40
C GLY A 76 2.34 -24.73 -16.91
N GLU A 77 2.56 -25.94 -16.40
CA GLU A 77 3.06 -26.22 -15.05
C GLU A 77 4.43 -25.55 -14.82
N GLY A 78 4.43 -24.43 -14.08
CA GLY A 78 5.61 -23.82 -13.49
C GLY A 78 5.69 -24.17 -12.00
N ASP A 79 6.85 -24.66 -11.57
CA ASP A 79 7.17 -24.98 -10.18
C ASP A 79 7.12 -23.70 -9.32
N PRO A 80 6.28 -23.61 -8.27
CA PRO A 80 6.07 -22.39 -7.48
C PRO A 80 7.27 -21.99 -6.59
N PHE A 81 8.41 -22.66 -6.71
CA PHE A 81 9.63 -22.39 -5.93
C PHE A 81 10.84 -22.02 -6.81
N SER A 82 10.60 -21.46 -8.00
CA SER A 82 11.67 -20.91 -8.82
C SER A 82 11.90 -19.46 -8.44
N ASP A 83 13.03 -19.16 -7.78
CA ASP A 83 13.54 -17.82 -7.41
C ASP A 83 13.92 -16.93 -8.63
N ASP A 84 13.18 -17.03 -9.74
CA ASP A 84 13.49 -16.37 -11.03
C ASP A 84 12.28 -15.56 -11.54
N ASP A 85 11.49 -14.96 -10.65
CA ASP A 85 10.46 -13.95 -11.00
C ASP A 85 11.08 -12.58 -11.32
N SER A 86 12.30 -12.57 -11.87
CA SER A 86 12.86 -11.39 -12.52
C SER A 86 12.26 -11.34 -13.92
N GLY A 87 11.40 -10.35 -14.19
CA GLY A 87 10.68 -10.23 -15.47
C GLY A 87 11.58 -10.39 -16.69
N ASP A 88 10.99 -10.88 -17.79
CA ASP A 88 11.74 -11.14 -19.02
C ASP A 88 12.31 -9.81 -19.57
N PRO A 89 13.65 -9.61 -19.57
CA PRO A 89 14.25 -8.37 -20.05
C PRO A 89 14.09 -8.17 -21.56
N THR A 90 13.53 -9.15 -22.27
CA THR A 90 13.14 -9.04 -23.68
C THR A 90 11.72 -8.54 -23.87
N ASP A 91 10.93 -8.40 -22.81
CA ASP A 91 9.61 -7.77 -22.85
C ASP A 91 9.77 -6.29 -23.28
N PRO A 92 9.07 -5.84 -24.33
CA PRO A 92 9.12 -4.45 -24.76
C PRO A 92 8.68 -3.46 -23.68
N LEU A 93 7.95 -3.88 -22.65
CA LEU A 93 7.46 -3.09 -21.52
C LEU A 93 8.36 -3.20 -20.28
N TYR A 94 9.44 -3.99 -20.32
CA TYR A 94 10.38 -4.12 -19.20
C TYR A 94 10.94 -2.77 -18.72
N GLY A 95 11.12 -1.81 -19.64
CA GLY A 95 11.61 -0.46 -19.31
C GLY A 95 10.55 0.53 -18.83
N TYR A 96 9.30 0.10 -18.65
CA TYR A 96 8.18 0.97 -18.30
C TYR A 96 8.40 1.61 -16.91
N PRO A 97 8.30 2.94 -16.76
CA PRO A 97 8.72 3.62 -15.54
C PRO A 97 7.66 3.67 -14.42
N GLY A 98 6.45 3.16 -14.65
CA GLY A 98 5.33 3.12 -13.68
C GLY A 98 4.76 1.71 -13.47
N TYR A 99 3.46 1.60 -13.13
CA TYR A 99 2.73 0.32 -13.09
C TYR A 99 1.97 0.03 -14.40
N GLU A 100 1.75 -1.25 -14.71
CA GLU A 100 1.12 -1.74 -15.97
C GLU A 100 -0.17 -1.01 -16.38
N GLU A 101 -1.00 -0.60 -15.42
CA GLU A 101 -2.27 0.11 -15.68
C GLU A 101 -2.29 1.55 -15.14
N GLY A 102 -1.17 2.03 -14.62
CA GLY A 102 -1.08 3.37 -14.04
C GLY A 102 -1.12 4.45 -15.12
N ASP A 103 -2.19 5.26 -15.12
CA ASP A 103 -2.23 6.47 -15.94
C ASP A 103 -1.10 7.41 -15.50
N ALA A 104 -0.18 7.72 -16.41
CA ALA A 104 0.92 8.64 -16.11
C ALA A 104 0.43 10.01 -15.64
N SER A 105 -0.75 10.46 -16.09
CA SER A 105 -1.35 11.70 -15.58
C SER A 105 -1.74 11.55 -14.11
N PHE A 106 -2.31 10.41 -13.72
CA PHE A 106 -2.64 10.10 -12.34
C PHE A 106 -1.40 10.13 -11.43
N VAL A 107 -0.32 9.47 -11.83
CA VAL A 107 0.95 9.45 -11.07
C VAL A 107 1.52 10.86 -10.94
N LEU A 108 1.49 11.65 -12.02
CA LEU A 108 2.02 13.01 -12.02
C LEU A 108 1.16 13.99 -11.22
N ASP A 109 -0.14 13.75 -11.11
CA ASP A 109 -1.08 14.55 -10.32
C ASP A 109 -1.01 14.24 -8.81
N GLN A 110 -0.41 13.11 -8.41
CA GLN A 110 -0.15 12.81 -7.00
C GLN A 110 0.88 13.76 -6.38
N PRO A 111 0.87 13.95 -5.04
CA PRO A 111 1.97 14.60 -4.34
C PRO A 111 3.29 13.88 -4.61
N SER A 112 4.40 14.58 -4.40
CA SER A 112 5.71 13.94 -4.41
C SER A 112 5.86 12.94 -3.25
N ALA A 113 6.77 11.98 -3.39
CA ALA A 113 7.12 11.05 -2.32
C ALA A 113 7.50 11.80 -1.04
N GLU A 114 8.26 12.88 -1.14
CA GLU A 114 8.67 13.68 0.01
C GLU A 114 7.48 14.36 0.72
N GLU A 115 6.49 14.86 -0.04
CA GLU A 115 5.27 15.44 0.50
C GLU A 115 4.34 14.38 1.12
N ALA A 116 4.25 13.21 0.48
CA ALA A 116 3.43 12.10 0.97
C ALA A 116 3.98 11.55 2.29
N VAL A 117 5.30 11.34 2.38
CA VAL A 117 5.98 10.93 3.63
C VAL A 117 5.73 11.95 4.74
N ALA A 118 5.97 13.24 4.47
CA ALA A 118 5.80 14.28 5.50
C ALA A 118 4.35 14.39 6.01
N LEU A 119 3.36 14.21 5.13
CA LEU A 119 1.95 14.22 5.52
C LEU A 119 1.57 12.94 6.27
N SER A 120 2.10 11.78 5.87
CA SER A 120 1.92 10.51 6.56
C SER A 120 2.46 10.57 7.99
N GLU A 121 3.71 11.02 8.17
CA GLU A 121 4.32 11.23 9.49
C GLU A 121 3.51 12.19 10.37
N GLN A 122 3.00 13.29 9.79
CA GLN A 122 2.16 14.24 10.50
C GLN A 122 0.84 13.61 10.95
N ALA A 123 0.24 12.77 10.11
CA ALA A 123 -1.03 12.11 10.36
C ALA A 123 -0.88 11.03 11.45
N VAL A 124 0.15 10.19 11.35
CA VAL A 124 0.50 9.20 12.39
C VAL A 124 0.73 9.90 13.73
N ALA A 125 1.55 10.95 13.78
CA ALA A 125 1.81 11.69 15.01
C ALA A 125 0.53 12.33 15.60
N ALA A 126 -0.41 12.77 14.77
CA ALA A 126 -1.69 13.30 15.24
C ALA A 126 -2.56 12.22 15.89
N VAL A 127 -2.57 11.01 15.33
CA VAL A 127 -3.28 9.85 15.89
C VAL A 127 -2.66 9.42 17.21
N GLU A 128 -1.33 9.26 17.24
CA GLU A 128 -0.59 8.88 18.45
C GLU A 128 -0.83 9.84 19.62
N ALA A 129 -0.98 11.13 19.33
CA ALA A 129 -1.21 12.16 20.34
C ALA A 129 -2.66 12.19 20.88
N ALA A 130 -3.64 11.70 20.12
CA ALA A 130 -5.06 12.00 20.37
C ALA A 130 -5.97 10.77 20.55
N VAL A 131 -5.58 9.60 20.07
CA VAL A 131 -6.49 8.45 19.92
C VAL A 131 -6.34 7.44 21.05
N LEU A 132 -5.12 6.92 21.23
CA LEU A 132 -4.72 6.02 22.33
C LEU A 132 -3.40 6.53 22.94
N GLY A 133 -3.06 6.06 24.13
CA GLY A 133 -1.78 6.39 24.78
C GLY A 133 -0.84 5.19 24.82
N GLY A 134 0.46 5.44 24.92
CA GLY A 134 1.46 4.38 25.08
C GLY A 134 1.85 3.68 23.78
N TRP A 135 1.91 4.43 22.67
CA TRP A 135 2.42 3.91 21.40
C TRP A 135 3.89 3.57 21.50
N ASP A 136 4.23 2.34 21.13
CA ASP A 136 5.60 1.87 20.90
C ASP A 136 5.78 1.61 19.40
N SER A 137 6.89 2.07 18.84
CA SER A 137 7.18 1.98 17.40
C SER A 137 8.09 0.80 17.09
N ALA A 138 7.77 0.05 16.04
CA ALA A 138 8.62 -0.98 15.47
C ALA A 138 9.77 -0.38 14.62
N GLU A 139 10.77 -1.20 14.31
CA GLU A 139 11.90 -0.82 13.45
C GLU A 139 11.69 -1.31 12.00
N ASP A 140 10.51 -1.06 11.45
CA ASP A 140 9.99 -1.62 10.19
C ASP A 140 9.61 -0.57 9.14
N GLU A 141 10.11 0.66 9.30
CA GLU A 141 9.96 1.69 8.27
C GLU A 141 10.49 1.20 6.92
N TYR A 142 9.67 1.39 5.88
CA TYR A 142 9.93 0.92 4.54
C TYR A 142 9.90 2.10 3.57
N TYR A 143 10.94 2.22 2.75
CA TYR A 143 11.04 3.17 1.65
C TYR A 143 11.88 2.54 0.55
N GLU A 144 11.22 2.08 -0.52
CA GLU A 144 11.90 1.36 -1.59
C GLU A 144 11.30 1.69 -2.95
N ARG A 145 12.14 1.63 -3.98
CA ARG A 145 11.66 1.72 -5.36
C ARG A 145 10.90 0.46 -5.72
N SER A 146 9.69 0.63 -6.21
CA SER A 146 8.86 -0.46 -6.68
C SER A 146 9.45 -1.10 -7.93
N GLU A 147 9.07 -2.34 -8.18
CA GLU A 147 9.22 -2.96 -9.49
C GLU A 147 8.00 -2.60 -10.36
N ASN A 148 8.19 -2.51 -11.67
CA ASN A 148 7.06 -2.43 -12.58
C ASN A 148 6.43 -3.82 -12.72
N ALA A 149 5.17 -3.89 -13.13
CA ALA A 149 4.45 -5.15 -13.29
C ALA A 149 5.01 -6.06 -14.42
N TYR A 150 5.99 -5.57 -15.19
CA TYR A 150 6.71 -6.33 -16.22
C TYR A 150 8.07 -6.86 -15.70
N GLY A 151 8.30 -6.78 -14.37
CA GLY A 151 9.49 -7.25 -13.66
C GLY A 151 10.77 -6.46 -13.97
N GLY A 152 10.62 -5.24 -14.47
CA GLY A 152 11.69 -4.26 -14.64
C GLY A 152 11.63 -3.13 -13.61
N PRO A 153 12.63 -2.24 -13.60
CA PRO A 153 12.74 -1.19 -12.58
C PRO A 153 11.71 -0.06 -12.79
N SER A 154 10.92 0.24 -11.76
CA SER A 154 10.06 1.43 -11.72
C SER A 154 10.85 2.66 -11.24
N LEU A 155 10.30 3.85 -11.50
CA LEU A 155 10.70 5.09 -10.83
C LEU A 155 9.80 5.45 -9.65
N LEU A 156 8.75 4.67 -9.42
CA LEU A 156 7.85 4.84 -8.29
C LEU A 156 8.47 4.29 -7.02
N VAL A 157 8.07 4.89 -5.91
CA VAL A 157 8.49 4.51 -4.56
C VAL A 157 7.27 4.14 -3.76
N ASP A 158 7.43 3.11 -2.95
CA ASP A 158 6.48 2.72 -1.91
C ASP A 158 7.05 3.10 -0.54
N TYR A 159 6.20 3.68 0.29
CA TYR A 159 6.51 4.09 1.66
C TYR A 159 5.52 3.48 2.65
N LEU A 160 6.04 2.95 3.75
CA LEU A 160 5.32 2.58 4.95
C LEU A 160 6.07 3.17 6.14
N SER A 161 5.37 3.92 6.98
CA SER A 161 5.94 4.40 8.25
C SER A 161 6.26 3.22 9.16
N ALA A 162 7.16 3.42 10.12
CA ALA A 162 7.29 2.48 11.22
C ALA A 162 5.92 2.22 11.88
N THR A 163 5.59 0.95 12.10
CA THR A 163 4.30 0.56 12.67
C THR A 163 4.29 0.90 14.17
N GLY A 164 3.30 1.67 14.59
CA GLY A 164 3.03 1.93 16.01
C GLY A 164 2.11 0.87 16.59
N TYR A 165 2.34 0.46 17.84
CA TYR A 165 1.49 -0.47 18.59
C TYR A 165 1.08 0.15 19.92
N ALA A 166 -0.19 -0.04 20.33
CA ALA A 166 -0.69 0.42 21.62
C ALA A 166 -1.61 -0.61 22.28
N GLU A 167 -1.56 -0.71 23.60
CA GLU A 167 -2.55 -1.48 24.38
C GLU A 167 -3.84 -0.69 24.55
N ALA A 168 -4.98 -1.37 24.43
CA ALA A 168 -6.30 -0.78 24.66
C ALA A 168 -7.33 -1.87 24.97
N ASP A 169 -8.34 -1.56 25.80
CA ASP A 169 -9.50 -2.44 25.96
C ASP A 169 -10.47 -2.20 24.80
N LEU A 170 -10.55 -3.16 23.89
CA LEU A 170 -11.35 -3.10 22.66
C LEU A 170 -12.37 -4.24 22.56
N SER A 171 -12.77 -4.77 23.72
CA SER A 171 -13.65 -5.93 23.85
C SER A 171 -15.09 -5.72 23.36
N THR A 172 -15.46 -4.49 22.97
CA THR A 172 -16.80 -4.19 22.44
C THR A 172 -16.74 -3.30 21.19
N ASP A 173 -17.72 -3.46 20.30
CA ASP A 173 -17.95 -2.57 19.15
C ASP A 173 -18.04 -1.10 19.58
N ALA A 174 -18.57 -0.80 20.77
CA ALA A 174 -18.68 0.57 21.26
C ALA A 174 -17.31 1.16 21.61
N ASP A 175 -16.39 0.36 22.14
CA ASP A 175 -15.03 0.77 22.44
C ASP A 175 -14.24 0.98 21.14
N LYS A 176 -14.36 0.05 20.18
CA LYS A 176 -13.77 0.19 18.83
C LYS A 176 -14.29 1.45 18.13
N GLN A 177 -15.61 1.66 18.09
CA GLN A 177 -16.20 2.83 17.48
C GLN A 177 -15.74 4.13 18.15
N ALA A 178 -15.57 4.16 19.48
CA ALA A 178 -15.06 5.34 20.16
C ALA A 178 -13.61 5.66 19.76
N VAL A 179 -12.81 4.66 19.40
CA VAL A 179 -11.46 4.85 18.85
C VAL A 179 -11.53 5.35 17.41
N VAL A 180 -12.38 4.76 16.56
CA VAL A 180 -12.64 5.22 15.18
C VAL A 180 -13.05 6.70 15.14
N ASP A 181 -13.96 7.11 16.04
CA ASP A 181 -14.43 8.49 16.11
C ASP A 181 -13.29 9.47 16.46
N ARG A 182 -12.38 9.07 17.36
CA ARG A 182 -11.20 9.87 17.71
C ARG A 182 -10.19 9.92 16.58
N PHE A 183 -9.95 8.79 15.92
CA PHE A 183 -9.08 8.67 14.74
C PHE A 183 -9.55 9.60 13.62
N THR A 184 -10.82 9.50 13.25
CA THR A 184 -11.45 10.39 12.27
C THR A 184 -11.31 11.86 12.66
N ALA A 185 -11.58 12.21 13.93
CA ALA A 185 -11.47 13.58 14.39
C ALA A 185 -10.02 14.13 14.40
N ALA A 186 -9.03 13.26 14.64
CA ALA A 186 -7.62 13.63 14.63
C ALA A 186 -7.10 13.91 13.22
N LEU A 187 -7.58 13.16 12.22
CA LEU A 187 -7.12 13.24 10.84
C LEU A 187 -7.90 14.24 9.99
N ALA A 188 -9.17 14.53 10.31
CA ALA A 188 -9.99 15.48 9.55
C ALA A 188 -9.33 16.87 9.33
N PRO A 189 -8.64 17.49 10.30
CA PRO A 189 -7.94 18.77 10.10
C PRO A 189 -6.78 18.71 9.09
N LEU A 190 -6.26 17.52 8.83
CA LEU A 190 -5.16 17.27 7.89
C LEU A 190 -5.68 16.95 6.47
N GLY A 191 -7.00 16.87 6.28
CA GLY A 191 -7.63 16.66 4.98
C GLY A 191 -7.97 15.20 4.65
N PHE A 192 -7.85 14.28 5.62
CA PHE A 192 -8.38 12.92 5.50
C PHE A 192 -9.87 12.94 5.84
N ASP A 193 -10.70 12.90 4.82
CA ASP A 193 -12.16 13.07 4.90
C ASP A 193 -12.95 11.84 4.48
N SER A 194 -12.26 10.78 4.04
CA SER A 194 -12.82 9.48 3.72
C SER A 194 -12.33 8.44 4.74
N ILE A 195 -13.26 7.69 5.32
CA ILE A 195 -12.99 6.61 6.27
C ILE A 195 -13.66 5.35 5.74
N ASP A 196 -12.87 4.28 5.61
CA ASP A 196 -13.34 2.93 5.32
C ASP A 196 -13.09 2.01 6.52
N ILE A 197 -13.97 1.06 6.77
CA ILE A 197 -13.87 0.12 7.88
C ILE A 197 -14.13 -1.28 7.33
N ALA A 198 -13.10 -2.12 7.39
CA ALA A 198 -13.21 -3.54 7.08
C ALA A 198 -13.32 -4.34 8.39
N ASP A 199 -14.48 -4.95 8.62
CA ASP A 199 -14.78 -5.75 9.82
C ASP A 199 -15.24 -7.19 9.51
N ALA A 200 -15.19 -7.57 8.24
CA ALA A 200 -15.46 -8.92 7.76
C ALA A 200 -14.33 -9.48 6.87
N PRO A 201 -14.18 -10.82 6.75
CA PRO A 201 -13.08 -11.42 5.98
C PRO A 201 -13.05 -11.02 4.50
N SER A 202 -14.22 -10.83 3.88
CA SER A 202 -14.28 -10.35 2.49
C SER A 202 -13.75 -8.94 2.33
N GLU A 203 -13.97 -8.08 3.31
CA GLU A 203 -13.55 -6.68 3.29
C GLU A 203 -12.04 -6.57 3.60
N TRP A 204 -11.54 -7.37 4.55
CA TRP A 204 -10.11 -7.48 4.84
C TRP A 204 -9.29 -7.83 3.59
N SER A 205 -9.82 -8.73 2.75
CA SER A 205 -9.16 -9.11 1.50
C SER A 205 -9.04 -7.93 0.53
N GLU A 206 -10.00 -6.99 0.53
CA GLU A 206 -9.97 -5.78 -0.29
C GLU A 206 -8.91 -4.77 0.18
N VAL A 207 -8.51 -4.83 1.45
CA VAL A 207 -7.46 -3.99 2.04
C VAL A 207 -6.14 -4.73 2.25
N GLY A 208 -5.96 -5.92 1.65
CA GLY A 208 -4.69 -6.63 1.60
C GLY A 208 -4.48 -7.70 2.67
N TYR A 209 -5.49 -7.98 3.50
CA TYR A 209 -5.45 -9.00 4.54
C TYR A 209 -6.18 -10.26 4.06
N THR A 210 -5.40 -11.25 3.64
CA THR A 210 -5.95 -12.51 3.12
C THR A 210 -6.07 -13.55 4.22
N LEU A 211 -7.30 -13.96 4.51
CA LEU A 211 -7.58 -15.06 5.42
C LEU A 211 -7.45 -16.41 4.68
N SER A 212 -6.62 -17.32 5.22
CA SER A 212 -6.49 -18.68 4.67
C SER A 212 -7.54 -19.66 5.20
N GLY A 213 -8.11 -19.38 6.39
CA GLY A 213 -9.12 -20.20 7.06
C GLY A 213 -10.57 -19.77 6.80
N GLU A 214 -11.49 -20.40 7.53
CA GLU A 214 -12.90 -20.01 7.55
C GLU A 214 -13.19 -19.30 8.87
N LEU A 215 -13.59 -18.03 8.80
CA LEU A 215 -14.01 -17.23 9.95
C LEU A 215 -15.43 -16.71 9.72
N SER A 216 -16.26 -16.73 10.77
CA SER A 216 -17.60 -16.12 10.67
C SER A 216 -17.51 -14.60 10.79
N ASP A 217 -18.40 -13.87 10.12
CA ASP A 217 -18.45 -12.40 10.23
C ASP A 217 -18.61 -11.91 11.68
N GLU A 218 -19.29 -12.67 12.54
CA GLU A 218 -19.47 -12.32 13.95
C GLU A 218 -18.16 -12.42 14.74
N GLU A 219 -17.39 -13.49 14.52
CA GLU A 219 -16.06 -13.65 15.12
C GLU A 219 -15.06 -12.64 14.55
N ALA A 220 -15.08 -12.46 13.23
CA ALA A 220 -14.24 -11.50 12.52
C ALA A 220 -14.41 -10.07 13.08
N ARG A 221 -15.66 -9.60 13.12
CA ARG A 221 -16.03 -8.29 13.64
C ARG A 221 -15.66 -8.13 15.12
N ALA A 222 -15.78 -9.20 15.91
CA ALA A 222 -15.38 -9.19 17.31
C ALA A 222 -13.85 -9.13 17.48
N ALA A 223 -13.08 -9.74 16.58
CA ALA A 223 -11.63 -9.84 16.69
C ALA A 223 -10.86 -8.66 16.05
N LEU A 224 -11.23 -8.16 14.87
CA LEU A 224 -10.43 -7.19 14.13
C LEU A 224 -11.28 -6.19 13.34
N TRP A 225 -10.99 -4.90 13.49
CA TRP A 225 -11.41 -3.87 12.53
C TRP A 225 -10.17 -3.24 11.92
N VAL A 226 -10.13 -3.14 10.59
CA VAL A 226 -9.11 -2.37 9.86
C VAL A 226 -9.76 -1.08 9.39
N VAL A 227 -9.22 0.06 9.82
CA VAL A 227 -9.80 1.38 9.60
C VAL A 227 -8.84 2.21 8.77
N THR A 228 -9.25 2.53 7.54
CA THR A 228 -8.40 3.25 6.59
C THR A 228 -8.92 4.65 6.37
N ALA A 229 -8.07 5.64 6.65
CA ALA A 229 -8.31 7.05 6.38
C ALA A 229 -7.57 7.49 5.12
N SER A 230 -8.30 8.13 4.21
CA SER A 230 -7.77 8.71 2.98
C SER A 230 -8.43 10.07 2.70
N SER A 231 -7.95 10.77 1.67
CA SER A 231 -8.55 12.02 1.21
C SER A 231 -9.30 11.79 -0.10
N THR A 232 -10.45 12.45 -0.25
CA THR A 232 -11.18 12.48 -1.52
C THR A 232 -10.51 13.36 -2.57
N ASP A 233 -9.71 14.35 -2.14
CA ASP A 233 -8.98 15.27 -3.01
C ASP A 233 -7.62 14.73 -3.46
N ARG A 234 -7.03 13.77 -2.73
CA ARG A 234 -5.76 13.12 -3.06
C ARG A 234 -5.77 11.65 -2.66
N VAL A 235 -5.28 10.79 -3.55
CA VAL A 235 -5.34 9.34 -3.30
C VAL A 235 -4.27 8.88 -2.30
N VAL A 236 -3.13 9.58 -2.22
CA VAL A 236 -2.03 9.28 -1.29
C VAL A 236 -1.61 10.53 -0.49
N PRO A 237 -1.09 10.37 0.75
CA PRO A 237 -0.98 9.14 1.52
C PRO A 237 -2.31 8.71 2.16
N ALA A 238 -2.35 7.48 2.68
CA ALA A 238 -3.41 6.97 3.54
C ALA A 238 -2.85 6.58 4.91
N VAL A 239 -3.73 6.45 5.91
CA VAL A 239 -3.37 6.01 7.27
C VAL A 239 -4.29 4.88 7.67
N GLU A 240 -3.72 3.80 8.17
CA GLU A 240 -4.43 2.61 8.62
C GLU A 240 -4.31 2.43 10.12
N LEU A 241 -5.43 2.09 10.75
CA LEU A 241 -5.53 1.75 12.16
C LEU A 241 -6.21 0.39 12.29
N GLY A 242 -5.47 -0.59 12.79
CA GLY A 242 -6.02 -1.87 13.20
C GLY A 242 -6.47 -1.86 14.65
N LEU A 243 -7.67 -2.34 14.92
CA LEU A 243 -8.25 -2.49 16.26
C LEU A 243 -8.48 -3.96 16.56
N VAL A 244 -7.72 -4.50 17.51
CA VAL A 244 -7.56 -5.93 17.73
C VAL A 244 -8.06 -6.33 19.11
N ASP A 245 -8.82 -7.43 19.16
CA ASP A 245 -9.21 -8.15 20.37
C ASP A 245 -9.10 -9.67 20.12
N LEU A 246 -7.89 -10.21 20.25
CA LEU A 246 -7.58 -11.64 20.06
C LEU A 246 -8.21 -12.55 21.12
N ASP A 247 -8.63 -12.01 22.27
CA ASP A 247 -9.45 -12.78 23.23
C ASP A 247 -10.81 -13.17 22.61
N SER A 248 -11.25 -12.44 21.59
CA SER A 248 -12.45 -12.72 20.77
C SER A 248 -12.14 -13.52 19.49
N ASP A 249 -10.91 -14.00 19.32
CA ASP A 249 -10.45 -14.89 18.24
C ASP A 249 -10.20 -16.33 18.76
N PRO A 250 -11.24 -17.11 19.09
CA PRO A 250 -11.08 -18.47 19.59
C PRO A 250 -10.51 -19.44 18.55
N SER A 251 -10.61 -19.12 17.26
CA SER A 251 -10.02 -19.92 16.18
C SER A 251 -8.51 -19.68 16.04
N GLY A 252 -8.03 -18.47 16.37
CA GLY A 252 -6.64 -18.04 16.20
C GLY A 252 -6.30 -17.67 14.75
N GLU A 253 -7.30 -17.57 13.88
CA GLU A 253 -7.12 -17.30 12.45
C GLU A 253 -6.75 -15.83 12.22
N VAL A 254 -7.25 -14.91 13.05
CA VAL A 254 -6.90 -13.48 12.97
C VAL A 254 -5.47 -13.26 13.46
N GLU A 255 -5.09 -13.88 14.58
CA GLU A 255 -3.70 -13.83 15.07
C GLU A 255 -2.71 -14.36 14.01
N ALA A 256 -3.02 -15.51 13.39
CA ALA A 256 -2.19 -16.09 12.33
C ALA A 256 -2.11 -15.19 11.09
N MET A 257 -3.23 -14.61 10.65
CA MET A 257 -3.26 -13.68 9.53
C MET A 257 -2.39 -12.45 9.78
N LEU A 258 -2.42 -11.89 11.00
CA LEU A 258 -1.59 -10.74 11.39
C LEU A 258 -0.10 -11.11 11.44
N ASP A 259 0.27 -12.29 11.94
CA ASP A 259 1.66 -12.77 11.95
C ASP A 259 2.21 -13.01 10.54
N ASP A 260 1.39 -13.54 9.62
CA ASP A 260 1.75 -13.74 8.22
C ASP A 260 2.12 -12.42 7.52
N VAL A 261 1.46 -11.32 7.91
CA VAL A 261 1.77 -9.96 7.43
C VAL A 261 2.79 -9.22 8.32
N GLY A 262 3.41 -9.92 9.28
CA GLY A 262 4.46 -9.37 10.15
C GLY A 262 3.98 -8.38 11.20
N LEU A 263 2.67 -8.32 11.47
CA LEU A 263 2.08 -7.49 12.51
C LEU A 263 2.03 -8.27 13.83
N SER A 264 2.36 -7.59 14.93
CA SER A 264 2.39 -8.21 16.27
C SER A 264 1.76 -7.33 17.36
N PRO A 265 0.47 -6.95 17.21
CA PRO A 265 -0.21 -6.13 18.21
C PRO A 265 -0.40 -6.87 19.53
N SER A 266 -0.62 -6.11 20.60
CA SER A 266 -1.06 -6.66 21.87
C SER A 266 -2.40 -7.40 21.72
N PRO A 267 -2.67 -8.46 22.52
CA PRO A 267 -3.91 -9.25 22.39
C PRO A 267 -5.20 -8.44 22.46
N SER A 268 -5.22 -7.34 23.21
CA SER A 268 -6.26 -6.31 23.11
C SER A 268 -5.55 -4.98 22.93
N GLY A 269 -5.67 -4.39 21.74
CA GLY A 269 -4.81 -3.27 21.35
C GLY A 269 -4.98 -2.82 19.91
N ALA A 270 -4.07 -1.97 19.47
CA ALA A 270 -4.11 -1.37 18.14
C ALA A 270 -2.74 -1.39 17.47
N PHE A 271 -2.75 -1.36 16.15
CA PHE A 271 -1.59 -1.04 15.32
C PHE A 271 -1.90 0.14 14.39
N LEU A 272 -0.91 0.94 14.06
CA LEU A 272 -1.04 2.17 13.28
C LEU A 272 0.11 2.29 12.29
N ALA A 273 -0.20 2.54 11.02
CA ALA A 273 0.79 2.86 10.02
C ALA A 273 0.24 3.89 9.03
N GLY A 274 1.11 4.74 8.52
CA GLY A 274 0.82 5.60 7.37
C GLY A 274 1.59 5.11 6.15
N TYR A 275 0.95 5.11 4.99
CA TYR A 275 1.53 4.55 3.77
C TYR A 275 1.26 5.42 2.54
N ALA A 276 2.17 5.34 1.58
CA ALA A 276 2.06 5.97 0.29
C ALA A 276 2.69 5.06 -0.76
N SER A 277 1.85 4.44 -1.58
CA SER A 277 2.30 3.55 -2.64
C SER A 277 2.34 4.29 -3.98
N GLY A 278 3.28 3.91 -4.85
CA GLY A 278 3.30 4.38 -6.22
C GLY A 278 3.60 5.86 -6.40
N VAL A 279 4.33 6.48 -5.48
CA VAL A 279 4.62 7.92 -5.51
C VAL A 279 5.95 8.21 -6.23
N LEU A 280 6.01 9.34 -6.93
CA LEU A 280 7.24 9.82 -7.56
C LEU A 280 8.01 10.74 -6.63
N GLU A 281 9.31 10.50 -6.51
CA GLU A 281 10.24 11.50 -5.99
C GLU A 281 10.21 12.76 -6.87
N SER A 282 10.30 13.93 -6.24
CA SER A 282 10.31 15.20 -6.96
C SER A 282 11.41 15.29 -8.02
N ALA A 283 12.56 14.66 -7.75
CA ALA A 283 13.72 14.63 -8.64
C ALA A 283 13.49 13.75 -9.89
N ASP A 284 12.67 12.71 -9.77
CA ASP A 284 12.48 11.69 -10.81
C ASP A 284 11.34 12.04 -11.78
N ARG A 285 10.52 13.05 -11.47
CA ARG A 285 9.36 13.47 -12.31
C ARG A 285 9.72 13.76 -13.76
N ALA A 286 10.81 14.47 -14.01
CA ALA A 286 11.22 14.81 -15.39
C ALA A 286 11.68 13.56 -16.17
N GLU A 287 12.34 12.63 -15.49
CA GLU A 287 12.76 11.36 -16.07
C GLU A 287 11.57 10.46 -16.35
N PHE A 288 10.62 10.37 -15.41
CA PHE A 288 9.37 9.64 -15.59
C PHE A 288 8.60 10.12 -16.82
N THR A 289 8.39 11.43 -16.97
CA THR A 289 7.74 11.99 -18.17
C THR A 289 8.48 11.63 -19.44
N ALA A 290 9.81 11.77 -19.47
CA ALA A 290 10.60 11.47 -20.66
C ALA A 290 10.54 9.97 -21.04
N ARG A 291 10.62 9.06 -20.06
CA ARG A 291 10.50 7.63 -20.30
C ARG A 291 9.09 7.27 -20.77
N MET A 292 8.04 7.86 -20.19
CA MET A 292 6.66 7.62 -20.61
C MET A 292 6.38 7.98 -22.08
N GLU A 293 7.07 8.97 -22.65
CA GLU A 293 6.95 9.31 -24.09
C GLU A 293 7.30 8.12 -25.01
N GLU A 294 8.23 7.25 -24.59
CA GLU A 294 8.62 6.05 -25.35
C GLU A 294 7.53 4.97 -25.36
N PHE A 295 6.61 5.02 -24.40
CA PHE A 295 5.52 4.05 -24.19
C PHE A 295 4.14 4.58 -24.58
N GLY A 296 4.08 5.61 -25.41
CA GLY A 296 2.81 6.20 -25.88
C GLY A 296 2.39 7.48 -25.15
N GLY A 297 3.20 7.94 -24.19
CA GLY A 297 3.07 9.24 -23.54
C GLY A 297 1.99 9.31 -22.47
N ILE A 298 1.78 10.53 -21.94
CA ILE A 298 0.69 10.85 -21.04
C ILE A 298 -0.56 11.05 -21.89
N ALA A 299 -1.63 10.29 -21.63
CA ALA A 299 -2.91 10.52 -22.27
C ALA A 299 -3.42 11.92 -21.88
N THR A 300 -3.33 12.89 -22.79
CA THR A 300 -3.90 14.22 -22.57
C THR A 300 -5.41 14.12 -22.78
N ALA A 301 -6.18 14.22 -21.70
CA ALA A 301 -7.63 14.41 -21.76
C ALA A 301 -8.01 15.78 -22.35
#